data_AF-A0A9X3DG62-F1
#
_entry.id   AF-A0A9X3DG62-F1
#
_cell.length_a   1.000
_cell.length_b   1.000
_cell.length_c   1.000
_cell.angle_alpha   90.00
_cell.angle_beta   90.00
_cell.angle_gamma   90.00
#
_symmetry.space_group_name_H-M   'P 1'
#
loop_
_entity.id
_entity.type
_entity.pdbx_description
1 polymer ?
#
loop_
_entity_poly.entity_id
_entity_poly.type
_entity_poly.pdbx_seq_one_letter_code
_entity_poly.pdbx_strand_id
1 'polypeptide(L)'
;MLSEQPLTFTSEAAMQAAVFQYFWNNHPVTRRRIFHVPNGGSRNKIEAVQLRAQGVVKGITDLICLGDNGFFAIELKVNGGVVSTEQKEIHSLWRSLGHKVYVCWSYEETVEVINKEFNLC
;
A
#
# COMPACT_ATOMS: atom_id res chain seq x y z
N MET A 1 13.05 25.84 -17.73
CA MET A 1 12.84 24.55 -17.03
C MET A 1 12.00 24.83 -15.81
N LEU A 2 10.70 24.57 -15.87
CA LEU A 2 9.89 24.52 -14.65
C LEU A 2 10.37 23.27 -13.92
N SER A 3 10.99 23.43 -12.75
CA SER A 3 11.27 22.29 -11.88
C SER A 3 9.92 21.67 -11.52
N GLU A 4 9.70 20.42 -11.93
CA GLU A 4 8.54 19.66 -11.45
C GLU A 4 8.63 19.62 -9.91
N GLN A 5 7.71 20.31 -9.24
CA GLN A 5 7.62 20.18 -7.80
C GLN A 5 7.07 18.78 -7.50
N PRO A 6 7.67 18.05 -6.53
CA PRO A 6 7.19 16.72 -6.18
C PRO A 6 5.72 16.79 -5.74
N LEU A 7 4.93 15.78 -6.10
CA LEU A 7 3.53 15.73 -5.73
C LEU A 7 3.42 15.59 -4.20
N THR A 8 2.71 16.52 -3.57
CA THR A 8 2.48 16.48 -2.13
C THR A 8 1.05 16.07 -1.82
N PHE A 9 0.89 15.15 -0.87
CA PHE A 9 -0.41 14.60 -0.48
C PHE A 9 -0.68 14.90 0.99
N THR A 10 -1.91 15.30 1.31
CA THR A 10 -2.35 15.60 2.68
C THR A 10 -2.90 14.38 3.43
N SER A 11 -3.17 13.27 2.73
CA SER A 11 -3.64 12.01 3.33
C SER A 11 -3.12 10.77 2.58
N GLU A 12 -2.93 9.66 3.30
CA GLU A 12 -2.54 8.36 2.75
C GLU A 12 -3.56 7.89 1.69
N ALA A 13 -4.86 8.05 1.95
CA ALA A 13 -5.92 7.68 1.02
C ALA A 13 -5.84 8.43 -0.32
N ALA A 14 -5.53 9.74 -0.30
CA ALA A 14 -5.37 10.52 -1.52
C ALA A 14 -4.14 10.07 -2.33
N MET A 15 -3.02 9.80 -1.65
CA MET A 15 -1.81 9.29 -2.28
C MET A 15 -2.05 7.88 -2.86
N GLN A 16 -2.69 6.99 -2.11
CA GLN A 16 -3.04 5.64 -2.56
C GLN A 16 -3.90 5.68 -3.83
N ALA A 17 -4.91 6.55 -3.86
CA ALA A 17 -5.77 6.70 -5.04
C ALA A 17 -4.98 7.18 -6.26
N ALA A 18 -4.06 8.15 -6.09
CA ALA A 18 -3.20 8.63 -7.16
C ALA A 18 -2.26 7.54 -7.69
N VAL A 19 -1.62 6.78 -6.80
CA VAL A 19 -0.78 5.62 -7.16
C VAL A 19 -1.59 4.60 -7.95
N PHE A 20 -2.76 4.20 -7.44
CA PHE A 20 -3.61 3.22 -8.12
C PHE A 20 -4.03 3.71 -9.52
N GLN A 21 -4.45 4.97 -9.65
CA GLN A 21 -4.83 5.56 -10.94
C GLN A 21 -3.67 5.59 -11.93
N TYR A 22 -2.46 5.96 -11.47
CA TYR A 22 -1.27 5.97 -12.32
C TYR A 22 -1.00 4.59 -12.93
N PHE A 23 -0.96 3.54 -12.11
CA PHE A 23 -0.70 2.17 -12.59
C PHE A 23 -1.84 1.64 -13.46
N TRP A 24 -3.09 1.91 -13.08
CA TRP A 24 -4.26 1.48 -13.84
C TRP A 24 -4.28 2.05 -15.27
N ASN A 25 -3.89 3.32 -15.41
CA ASN A 25 -3.92 4.05 -16.67
C ASN A 25 -2.69 3.77 -17.55
N ASN A 26 -1.50 3.69 -16.95
CA ASN A 26 -0.24 3.64 -17.71
C ASN A 26 0.33 2.23 -17.87
N HIS A 27 -0.01 1.28 -16.99
CA HIS A 27 0.56 -0.06 -16.98
C HIS A 27 -0.53 -1.14 -16.95
N PRO A 28 -1.19 -1.46 -18.08
CA PRO A 28 -2.25 -2.45 -18.14
C PRO A 28 -1.89 -3.83 -17.54
N VAL A 29 -0.60 -4.20 -17.59
CA VAL A 29 -0.08 -5.44 -17.00
C VAL A 29 -0.26 -5.52 -15.47
N THR A 30 -0.39 -4.39 -14.78
CA THR A 30 -0.57 -4.33 -13.32
C THR A 30 -2.05 -4.40 -12.89
N ARG A 31 -3.00 -4.31 -13.83
CA ARG A 31 -4.43 -4.31 -13.52
C ARG A 31 -4.82 -5.63 -12.86
N ARG A 32 -5.64 -5.54 -11.80
CA ARG A 32 -6.05 -6.68 -10.96
C ARG A 32 -4.90 -7.37 -10.20
N ARG A 33 -3.68 -6.84 -10.28
CA ARG A 33 -2.52 -7.31 -9.52
C ARG A 33 -2.18 -6.38 -8.36
N ILE A 34 -2.58 -5.11 -8.44
CA ILE A 34 -2.48 -4.13 -7.35
C ILE A 34 -3.88 -3.91 -6.79
N PHE A 35 -4.08 -4.13 -5.50
CA PHE A 35 -5.37 -3.90 -4.86
C PHE A 35 -5.21 -3.46 -3.40
N HIS A 36 -6.18 -2.68 -2.95
CA HIS A 36 -6.27 -2.19 -1.58
C HIS A 36 -6.84 -3.25 -0.64
N VAL A 37 -6.32 -3.29 0.58
CA VAL A 37 -6.90 -4.06 1.70
C VAL A 37 -7.58 -3.09 2.68
N PRO A 38 -8.92 -2.94 2.64
CA PRO A 38 -9.64 -1.94 3.43
C PRO A 38 -9.87 -2.39 4.89
N ASN A 39 -8.79 -2.76 5.59
CA ASN A 39 -8.86 -3.26 6.96
C ASN A 39 -8.94 -2.15 8.03
N GLY A 40 -8.86 -0.87 7.62
CA GLY A 40 -9.07 0.29 8.46
C GLY A 40 -10.42 0.97 8.23
N GLY A 41 -10.97 1.63 9.26
CA GLY A 41 -11.95 2.70 9.04
C GLY A 41 -13.45 2.36 9.11
N SER A 42 -13.89 1.19 9.57
CA SER A 42 -15.33 1.00 9.82
C SER A 42 -15.82 1.96 10.92
N ARG A 43 -16.82 2.79 10.57
CA ARG A 43 -17.48 3.71 11.51
C ARG A 43 -18.56 3.02 12.34
N ASN A 44 -18.91 1.78 12.00
CA ASN A 44 -19.92 0.98 12.69
C ASN A 44 -19.24 -0.10 13.54
N LYS A 45 -19.39 -0.01 14.87
CA LYS A 45 -18.79 -0.97 15.79
C LYS A 45 -19.25 -2.41 15.54
N ILE A 46 -20.52 -2.61 15.16
CA ILE A 46 -21.07 -3.96 14.90
C ILE A 46 -20.42 -4.55 13.66
N GLU A 47 -20.34 -3.77 12.58
CA GLU A 47 -19.67 -4.18 11.35
C GLU A 47 -18.18 -4.48 11.62
N ALA A 48 -17.48 -3.63 12.37
CA ALA A 48 -16.09 -3.88 12.75
C ALA A 48 -15.88 -5.17 13.57
N VAL A 49 -16.86 -5.57 14.40
CA VAL A 49 -16.82 -6.85 15.12
C VAL A 49 -17.05 -8.01 14.14
N GLN A 50 -18.05 -7.91 13.26
CA GLN A 50 -18.35 -8.94 12.26
C GLN A 50 -17.18 -9.14 11.29
N LEU A 51 -16.58 -8.07 10.80
CA LEU A 51 -15.41 -8.11 9.92
C LEU A 51 -14.20 -8.76 10.60
N ARG A 52 -13.95 -8.45 11.88
CA ARG A 52 -12.91 -9.14 12.65
C ARG A 52 -13.19 -10.63 12.81
N ALA A 53 -14.45 -11.01 13.04
CA ALA A 53 -14.85 -12.43 13.08
C ALA A 53 -14.69 -13.13 11.71
N GLN A 54 -14.73 -12.38 10.61
CA GLN A 54 -14.48 -12.87 9.25
C GLN A 54 -13.00 -12.84 8.84
N GLY A 55 -12.10 -12.41 9.72
CA GLY A 55 -10.65 -12.43 9.48
C GLY A 55 -10.03 -11.09 9.07
N VAL A 56 -10.72 -9.96 9.25
CA VAL A 56 -10.04 -8.66 9.17
C VAL A 56 -8.99 -8.55 10.28
N VAL A 57 -7.74 -8.38 9.87
CA VAL A 57 -6.59 -8.22 10.76
C VAL A 57 -6.15 -6.76 10.74
N LYS A 58 -6.06 -6.15 11.94
CA LYS A 58 -5.59 -4.76 12.11
C LYS A 58 -4.10 -4.69 11.78
N GLY A 59 -3.70 -3.64 11.05
CA GLY A 59 -2.30 -3.39 10.70
C GLY A 59 -1.81 -4.11 9.44
N ILE A 60 -2.71 -4.81 8.73
CA ILE A 60 -2.42 -5.27 7.36
C ILE A 60 -2.12 -4.05 6.49
N THR A 61 -1.11 -4.19 5.63
CA THR A 61 -0.63 -3.14 4.74
C THR A 61 -1.71 -2.62 3.80
N ASP A 62 -1.60 -1.36 3.42
CA ASP A 62 -2.52 -0.67 2.52
C ASP A 62 -2.75 -1.36 1.16
N LEU A 63 -1.66 -1.79 0.50
CA LEU A 63 -1.71 -2.42 -0.81
C LEU A 63 -1.04 -3.80 -0.79
N ILE A 64 -1.67 -4.75 -1.49
CA ILE A 64 -1.05 -6.00 -1.92
C ILE A 64 -0.84 -5.94 -3.43
N CYS A 65 0.37 -6.30 -3.84
CA CYS A 65 0.80 -6.31 -5.23
C CYS A 65 1.26 -7.71 -5.61
N LEU A 66 0.58 -8.34 -6.57
CA LEU A 66 0.91 -9.67 -7.11
C LEU A 66 1.96 -9.52 -8.21
N GLY A 67 3.24 -9.53 -7.86
CA GLY A 67 4.36 -9.53 -8.80
C GLY A 67 4.55 -10.88 -9.49
N ASP A 68 5.54 -10.98 -10.39
CA ASP A 68 5.80 -12.22 -11.14
C ASP A 68 6.47 -13.30 -10.26
N ASN A 69 7.16 -12.87 -9.19
CA ASN A 69 7.88 -13.73 -8.25
C ASN A 69 7.15 -13.88 -6.90
N GLY A 70 5.81 -13.83 -6.93
CA GLY A 70 4.96 -13.81 -5.74
C GLY A 70 4.45 -12.42 -5.40
N PHE A 71 3.95 -12.23 -4.18
CA PHE A 71 3.41 -10.93 -3.77
C PHE A 71 4.44 -10.09 -3.00
N PHE A 72 4.25 -8.78 -3.07
CA PHE A 72 4.87 -7.81 -2.18
C PHE A 72 3.79 -6.87 -1.64
N ALA A 73 4.09 -6.24 -0.52
CA ALA A 73 3.17 -5.38 0.19
C ALA A 73 3.71 -3.96 0.30
N ILE A 74 2.81 -2.98 0.28
CA ILE A 74 3.14 -1.58 0.46
C ILE A 74 2.24 -1.01 1.55
N GLU A 75 2.89 -0.48 2.58
CA GLU A 75 2.31 0.42 3.58
C GLU A 75 2.61 1.85 3.16
N LEU A 76 1.60 2.72 3.15
CA LEU A 76 1.74 4.11 2.76
C LEU A 76 1.78 4.99 4.01
N LYS A 77 2.61 6.02 3.97
CA LYS A 77 2.67 7.08 4.97
C LYS A 77 2.73 8.43 4.30
N VAL A 78 2.16 9.44 4.93
CA VAL A 78 2.29 10.86 4.51
C VAL A 78 2.59 11.72 5.73
N ASN A 79 3.26 12.85 5.53
CA ASN A 79 3.38 13.98 6.48
C ASN A 79 3.62 13.60 7.95
N GLY A 80 4.73 12.92 8.26
CA GLY A 80 5.05 12.55 9.64
C GLY A 80 4.13 11.48 10.25
N GLY A 81 3.39 10.75 9.40
CA GLY A 81 2.68 9.54 9.80
C GLY A 81 3.60 8.55 10.52
N VAL A 82 3.02 7.64 11.29
CA VAL A 82 3.77 6.67 12.08
C VAL A 82 3.31 5.27 11.70
N VAL A 83 4.27 4.38 11.49
CA VAL A 83 3.98 2.95 11.38
C VAL A 83 3.58 2.45 12.77
N SER A 84 2.34 1.99 12.92
CA SER A 84 1.79 1.53 14.19
C SER A 84 2.52 0.30 14.72
N THR A 85 2.34 -0.02 16.01
CA THR A 85 2.93 -1.23 16.60
C THR A 85 2.44 -2.50 15.88
N GLU A 86 1.14 -2.60 15.60
CA GLU A 86 0.57 -3.75 14.90
C GLU A 86 1.09 -3.88 13.46
N GLN A 87 1.26 -2.75 12.77
CA GLN A 87 1.88 -2.73 11.43
C GLN A 87 3.33 -3.22 11.50
N LYS A 88 4.13 -2.76 12.47
CA LYS A 88 5.51 -3.24 12.67
C LYS A 88 5.58 -4.75 12.89
N GLU A 89 4.67 -5.29 13.70
CA GLU A 89 4.58 -6.73 13.96
C GLU A 89 4.26 -7.51 12.67
N ILE A 90 3.27 -7.07 11.90
CA ILE A 90 2.89 -7.70 10.63
C ILE A 90 4.01 -7.61 9.60
N HIS A 91 4.64 -6.43 9.45
CA HIS A 91 5.76 -6.26 8.53
C HIS A 91 6.93 -7.17 8.89
N SER A 92 7.23 -7.31 10.19
CA SER A 92 8.28 -8.20 10.68
C SER A 92 7.97 -9.66 10.38
N LEU A 93 6.74 -10.10 10.66
CA LEU A 93 6.28 -11.46 10.36
C LEU A 93 6.33 -11.77 8.86
N TRP A 94 5.83 -10.87 8.01
CA TRP A 94 5.82 -11.12 6.56
C TRP A 94 7.24 -11.18 5.99
N ARG A 95 8.15 -10.33 6.47
CA ARG A 95 9.56 -10.38 6.11
C ARG A 95 10.23 -11.68 6.59
N SER A 96 9.89 -12.18 7.78
CA SER A 96 10.43 -13.47 8.26
C SER A 96 9.92 -14.68 7.47
N LEU A 97 8.75 -14.56 6.83
CA LEU A 97 8.19 -15.52 5.88
C LEU A 97 8.75 -15.37 4.45
N GLY A 98 9.68 -14.43 4.22
CA GLY A 98 10.31 -14.21 2.92
C GLY A 98 9.55 -13.28 1.97
N HIS A 99 8.50 -12.59 2.46
CA HIS A 99 7.76 -11.62 1.66
C HIS A 99 8.38 -10.21 1.76
N LYS A 100 8.32 -9.47 0.66
CA LYS A 100 8.76 -8.08 0.62
C LYS A 100 7.67 -7.17 1.15
N VAL A 101 8.04 -6.29 2.07
CA VAL A 101 7.16 -5.27 2.65
C VAL A 101 7.87 -3.92 2.61
N TYR A 102 7.28 -2.99 1.87
CA TYR A 102 7.77 -1.62 1.69
C TYR A 102 6.92 -0.65 2.51
N VAL A 103 7.57 0.34 3.11
CA VAL A 103 6.88 1.49 3.73
C VAL A 103 7.26 2.69 2.90
N CYS A 104 6.32 3.23 2.13
CA CYS A 104 6.56 4.33 1.21
C CYS A 104 5.98 5.64 1.77
N TRP A 105 6.78 6.69 1.73
CA TRP A 105 6.51 8.00 2.32
C TRP A 105 6.14 9.08 1.29
N SER A 106 6.26 8.75 0.00
CA SER A 106 5.86 9.62 -1.09
C SER A 106 5.26 8.84 -2.26
N TYR A 107 4.59 9.58 -3.14
CA TYR A 107 4.05 9.05 -4.39
C TYR A 107 5.17 8.55 -5.29
N GLU A 108 6.25 9.32 -5.42
CA GLU A 108 7.40 8.99 -6.28
C GLU A 108 8.08 7.71 -5.81
N GLU A 109 8.32 7.56 -4.49
CA GLU A 109 8.90 6.35 -3.91
C GLU A 109 7.99 5.13 -4.17
N THR A 110 6.68 5.30 -3.99
CA THR A 110 5.72 4.22 -4.21
C THR A 110 5.72 3.76 -5.66
N VAL A 111 5.74 4.70 -6.62
CA VAL A 111 5.81 4.41 -8.05
C VAL A 111 7.12 3.70 -8.40
N GLU A 112 8.26 4.17 -7.88
CA GLU A 112 9.57 3.55 -8.11
C GLU A 112 9.61 2.11 -7.63
N VAL A 113 9.13 1.85 -6.41
CA VAL A 113 9.08 0.49 -5.83
C VAL A 113 8.22 -0.44 -6.67
N ILE A 114 7.01 -0.02 -7.06
CA ILE A 114 6.12 -0.86 -7.87
C ILE A 114 6.73 -1.10 -9.25
N ASN A 115 7.27 -0.07 -9.91
CA ASN A 115 7.93 -0.23 -11.21
C ASN A 115 9.07 -1.24 -11.14
N LYS A 116 9.92 -1.15 -10.10
CA LYS A 116 11.01 -2.10 -9.87
C LYS A 116 10.51 -3.53 -9.69
N GLU A 117 9.51 -3.75 -8.83
CA GLU A 117 9.01 -5.11 -8.54
C GLU A 117 8.25 -5.74 -9.73
N PHE A 118 7.65 -4.91 -10.58
CA PHE A 118 7.00 -5.36 -11.83
C PHE A 118 7.93 -5.30 -13.06
N ASN A 119 9.20 -4.89 -12.92
CA ASN A 119 10.14 -4.66 -14.01
C ASN A 119 9.56 -3.76 -15.14
N LEU A 120 8.95 -2.64 -14.76
CA LEU A 120 8.30 -1.69 -15.68
C LEU A 120 9.23 -0.56 -16.15
N CYS A 121 10.54 -0.74 -16.00
CA CYS A 121 11.60 0.16 -16.46
C CYS A 121 12.61 -0.61 -17.32
#